data_AF-Q51028-F1
#
_entry.id   AF-Q51028-F1
#
_cell.length_a   1.000
_cell.length_b   1.000
_cell.length_c   1.000
_cell.angle_alpha   90.00
_cell.angle_beta   90.00
_cell.angle_gamma   90.00
#
_symmetry.space_group_name_H-M   'P 1'
#
loop_
_entity.id
_entity.type
_entity.pdbx_description
1 polymer ?
#
loop_
_entity_poly.entity_id
_entity_poly.type
_entity_poly.pdbx_seq_one_letter_code
_entity_poly.pdbx_strand_id
1 'polypeptide(L)'
;VTEYYLNNGEWPADNTSAGVASPASDIKGKYVKKVEVKNGVVTAKMPSTGVNNEIKGKKLSLWAKRQDGSVKWFCGQPVKRDAGAKTGADDVKADGNNGINTKHLPSTCRDKHDAK
;
A
#
# COMPACT_ATOMS: atom_id res chain seq x y z
N VAL A 1 5.55 0.27 9.50
CA VAL A 1 4.08 0.49 9.40
C VAL A 1 3.33 -0.18 10.53
N THR A 2 3.34 -1.53 10.65
CA THR A 2 2.66 -2.22 11.76
C THR A 2 3.18 -1.80 13.12
N GLU A 3 4.50 -1.73 13.30
CA GLU A 3 5.11 -1.27 14.56
C GLU A 3 4.62 0.12 14.98
N TYR A 4 4.65 1.09 14.06
CA TYR A 4 4.09 2.43 14.30
C TYR A 4 2.63 2.36 14.73
N TYR A 5 1.79 1.58 14.03
CA TYR A 5 0.39 1.43 14.40
C TYR A 5 0.20 0.86 15.80
N LEU A 6 0.97 -0.15 16.19
CA LEU A 6 0.89 -0.76 17.51
C LEU A 6 1.37 0.19 18.62
N ASN A 7 2.37 1.04 18.34
CA ASN A 7 2.92 2.00 19.30
C ASN A 7 2.05 3.27 19.43
N ASN A 8 1.40 3.70 18.35
CA ASN A 8 0.72 5.00 18.28
C ASN A 8 -0.81 4.90 18.22
N GLY A 9 -1.37 3.72 17.96
CA GLY A 9 -2.82 3.49 17.83
C GLY A 9 -3.45 4.06 16.55
N GLU A 10 -2.63 4.59 15.64
CA GLU A 10 -3.01 5.15 14.35
C GLU A 10 -1.99 4.79 13.26
N TRP A 11 -2.43 4.81 12.00
CA TRP A 11 -1.55 4.48 10.89
C TRP A 11 -0.56 5.63 10.58
N PRO A 12 0.70 5.32 10.22
CA PRO A 12 1.67 6.36 9.89
C PRO A 12 1.21 7.17 8.67
N ALA A 13 1.24 8.49 8.78
CA ALA A 13 0.79 9.39 7.73
C ALA A 13 1.63 9.25 6.44
N ASP A 14 2.93 9.00 6.58
CA ASP A 14 3.90 8.96 5.49
C ASP A 14 5.10 8.03 5.78
N ASN A 15 6.07 7.98 4.85
CA ASN A 15 7.32 7.21 4.97
C ASN A 15 8.14 7.62 6.21
N THR A 16 8.29 8.92 6.46
CA THR A 16 9.07 9.47 7.57
C THR A 16 8.49 9.01 8.90
N SER A 17 7.17 9.16 9.07
CA SER A 17 6.43 8.71 10.26
C SER A 17 6.56 7.20 10.44
N ALA A 18 6.52 6.44 9.34
CA ALA A 18 6.69 4.99 9.37
C ALA A 18 8.14 4.52 9.65
N GLY A 19 9.11 5.44 9.76
CA GLY A 19 10.52 5.12 10.02
C GLY A 19 11.24 4.49 8.84
N VAL A 20 10.78 4.73 7.61
CA VAL A 20 11.39 4.17 6.38
C VAL A 20 11.96 5.27 5.49
N ALA A 21 12.73 4.88 4.46
CA ALA A 21 13.41 5.83 3.58
C ALA A 21 12.44 6.88 2.99
N SER A 22 12.88 8.13 3.08
CA SER A 22 12.18 9.33 2.64
C SER A 22 13.20 10.24 1.95
N PRO A 23 12.99 10.65 0.69
CA PRO A 23 11.74 10.54 -0.08
C PRO A 23 11.37 9.12 -0.54
N ALA A 24 10.09 8.87 -0.81
CA ALA A 24 9.58 7.58 -1.31
C ALA A 24 10.31 7.04 -2.56
N SER A 25 10.96 7.91 -3.34
CA SER A 25 11.79 7.56 -4.49
C SER A 25 13.09 6.82 -4.13
N ASP A 26 13.49 6.82 -2.87
CA ASP A 26 14.68 6.10 -2.41
C ASP A 26 14.40 4.61 -2.23
N ILE A 27 13.12 4.24 -2.05
CA ILE A 27 12.67 2.84 -2.08
C ILE A 27 12.34 2.45 -3.53
N LYS A 28 13.38 2.05 -4.27
CA LYS A 28 13.31 1.70 -5.70
C LYS A 28 14.08 0.41 -6.00
N GLY A 29 13.82 -0.16 -7.17
CA GLY A 29 14.53 -1.34 -7.67
C GLY A 29 14.39 -1.48 -9.17
N LYS A 30 14.91 -2.58 -9.73
CA LYS A 30 14.91 -2.83 -11.20
C LYS A 30 13.54 -2.61 -11.85
N TYR A 31 12.47 -3.04 -11.17
CA TYR A 31 11.09 -2.96 -11.68
C TYR A 31 10.17 -2.11 -10.79
N VAL A 32 10.71 -1.35 -9.85
CA VAL A 32 9.94 -0.51 -8.91
C VAL A 32 10.50 0.91 -8.93
N LYS A 33 9.65 1.89 -9.27
CA LYS A 33 10.05 3.30 -9.36
C LYS A 33 10.10 3.97 -7.99
N LYS A 34 9.12 3.70 -7.13
CA LYS A 34 9.03 4.20 -5.77
C LYS A 34 8.07 3.37 -4.93
N VAL A 35 8.23 3.41 -3.61
CA VAL A 35 7.27 2.87 -2.64
C VAL A 35 6.90 3.95 -1.65
N GLU A 36 5.61 4.27 -1.60
CA GLU A 36 5.05 5.35 -0.80
C GLU A 36 4.14 4.77 0.29
N VAL A 37 4.35 5.19 1.53
CA VAL A 37 3.42 4.98 2.63
C VAL A 37 2.50 6.20 2.68
N LYS A 38 1.19 5.97 2.74
CA LYS A 38 0.21 7.02 2.98
C LYS A 38 -0.89 6.51 3.89
N ASN A 39 -0.99 7.07 5.09
CA ASN A 39 -1.94 6.63 6.12
C ASN A 39 -1.89 5.09 6.33
N GLY A 40 -0.67 4.54 6.38
CA GLY A 40 -0.41 3.10 6.52
C GLY A 40 -0.68 2.23 5.29
N VAL A 41 -1.18 2.79 4.18
CA VAL A 41 -1.24 2.08 2.89
C VAL A 41 0.10 2.19 2.20
N VAL A 42 0.71 1.06 1.85
CA VAL A 42 1.99 0.98 1.13
C VAL A 42 1.70 0.79 -0.36
N THR A 43 2.11 1.74 -1.20
CA THR A 43 1.84 1.70 -2.64
C THR A 43 3.13 1.67 -3.44
N ALA A 44 3.32 0.60 -4.20
CA ALA A 44 4.44 0.46 -5.12
C ALA A 44 4.03 0.96 -6.52
N LYS A 45 4.87 1.81 -7.13
CA LYS A 45 4.67 2.29 -8.50
C LYS A 45 5.69 1.66 -9.45
N MET A 46 5.23 1.10 -10.55
CA MET A 46 6.09 0.55 -11.60
C MET A 46 6.76 1.67 -12.42
N PRO A 47 7.99 1.48 -12.91
CA PRO A 47 8.65 2.38 -13.87
C PRO A 47 7.86 2.54 -15.18
N SER A 48 8.19 3.58 -15.94
CA SER A 48 7.64 3.81 -17.29
C SER A 48 8.43 3.08 -18.39
N THR A 49 9.63 2.59 -18.08
CA THR A 49 10.55 1.89 -18.98
C THR A 49 11.10 0.64 -18.30
N GLY A 50 11.61 -0.33 -19.08
CA GLY A 50 12.19 -1.56 -18.51
C GLY A 50 11.20 -2.51 -17.84
N VAL A 51 9.89 -2.32 -18.03
CA VAL A 51 8.81 -3.20 -17.57
C VAL A 51 7.85 -3.52 -18.72
N ASN A 52 7.04 -4.58 -18.55
CA ASN A 52 6.01 -4.96 -19.51
C ASN A 52 5.05 -3.77 -19.80
N ASN A 53 4.67 -3.62 -21.07
CA ASN A 53 3.83 -2.51 -21.56
C ASN A 53 2.52 -2.37 -20.77
N GLU A 54 1.92 -3.48 -20.37
CA GLU A 54 0.63 -3.51 -19.67
C GLU A 54 0.73 -3.09 -18.19
N ILE A 55 1.94 -2.94 -17.64
CA ILE A 55 2.16 -2.51 -16.23
C ILE A 55 2.95 -1.21 -16.08
N LYS A 56 3.38 -0.59 -17.18
CA LYS A 56 4.13 0.68 -17.16
C LYS A 56 3.40 1.75 -16.34
N GLY A 57 4.09 2.31 -15.36
CA GLY A 57 3.55 3.37 -14.50
C GLY A 57 2.41 2.94 -13.56
N LYS A 58 1.97 1.68 -13.60
CA LYS A 58 0.85 1.16 -12.80
C LYS A 58 1.26 0.94 -11.36
N LYS A 59 0.26 0.72 -10.51
CA LYS A 59 0.43 0.60 -9.05
C LYS A 59 -0.23 -0.66 -8.50
N LEU A 60 0.27 -1.12 -7.37
CA LEU A 60 -0.40 -2.03 -6.44
C LEU A 60 -0.26 -1.47 -5.02
N SER A 61 -1.14 -1.88 -4.12
CA SER A 61 -1.10 -1.47 -2.71
C SER A 61 -1.11 -2.68 -1.79
N LEU A 62 -0.41 -2.53 -0.67
CA LEU A 62 -0.56 -3.36 0.52
C LEU A 62 -1.18 -2.49 1.60
N TRP A 63 -2.15 -3.04 2.32
CA TRP A 63 -2.78 -2.38 3.46
C TRP A 63 -3.06 -3.40 4.54
N ALA A 64 -3.22 -2.93 5.77
CA ALA A 64 -3.52 -3.81 6.90
C ALA A 64 -4.75 -3.34 7.66
N LYS A 65 -5.51 -4.28 8.20
CA LYS A 65 -6.62 -4.03 9.14
C LYS A 65 -6.31 -4.67 10.48
N ARG A 66 -6.72 -4.05 11.58
CA ARG A 66 -6.56 -4.64 12.92
C ARG A 66 -7.46 -5.85 13.10
N GLN A 67 -6.93 -6.88 13.74
CA GLN A 67 -7.62 -8.14 14.08
C GLN A 67 -7.12 -8.61 15.45
N ASP A 68 -7.95 -8.51 16.49
CA ASP A 68 -7.76 -9.08 17.83
C ASP A 68 -6.31 -9.08 18.36
N GLY A 69 -5.73 -7.89 18.54
CA GLY A 69 -4.36 -7.73 19.06
C GLY A 69 -3.24 -7.86 18.02
N SER A 70 -3.59 -8.11 16.76
CA SER A 70 -2.67 -8.17 15.62
C SER A 70 -3.18 -7.30 14.45
N VAL A 71 -2.48 -7.36 13.32
CA VAL A 71 -2.97 -6.80 12.05
C VAL A 71 -2.91 -7.86 10.96
N LYS A 72 -3.92 -7.89 10.10
CA LYS A 72 -3.97 -8.71 8.89
C LYS A 72 -3.64 -7.86 7.68
N TRP A 73 -2.68 -8.30 6.87
CA TRP A 73 -2.29 -7.63 5.64
C TRP A 73 -3.08 -8.16 4.44
N PHE A 74 -3.29 -7.26 3.48
CA PHE A 74 -3.93 -7.50 2.19
C PHE A 74 -3.06 -6.91 1.09
N CYS A 75 -3.17 -7.47 -0.10
CA CYS A 75 -2.43 -7.04 -1.28
C CYS A 75 -3.34 -7.04 -2.50
N GLY A 76 -3.33 -5.96 -3.27
CA GLY A 76 -4.21 -5.87 -4.42
C GLY A 76 -4.03 -4.61 -5.25
N GLN A 77 -5.08 -4.28 -5.98
CA GLN A 77 -5.15 -3.01 -6.71
C GLN A 77 -5.06 -1.82 -5.75
N PRO A 78 -4.73 -0.62 -6.26
CA PRO A 78 -4.47 0.52 -5.39
C PRO A 78 -5.68 0.86 -4.52
N VAL A 79 -5.38 1.19 -3.26
CA VAL A 79 -6.36 1.64 -2.28
C VAL A 79 -5.89 2.91 -1.60
N LYS A 80 -6.81 3.60 -0.92
CA LYS A 80 -6.53 4.77 -0.09
C LYS A 80 -7.21 4.61 1.26
N ARG A 81 -6.55 5.13 2.29
CA ARG A 81 -7.11 5.31 3.63
C ARG A 81 -7.24 6.80 3.91
N ASP A 82 -8.37 7.19 4.49
CA ASP A 82 -8.60 8.57 4.93
C ASP A 82 -7.61 8.92 6.07
N ALA A 83 -7.26 10.20 6.20
CA ALA A 83 -6.30 10.64 7.20
C ALA A 83 -6.84 10.47 8.63
N GLY A 84 -5.96 10.16 9.59
CA GLY A 84 -6.35 10.02 11.00
C GLY A 84 -7.24 8.81 11.29
N ALA A 85 -7.20 7.78 10.45
CA ALA A 85 -7.86 6.50 10.70
C ALA A 85 -7.33 5.87 12.00
N LYS A 86 -8.15 5.94 13.05
CA LYS A 86 -7.88 5.37 14.38
C LYS A 86 -8.26 3.90 14.45
N THR A 87 -7.85 3.25 15.53
CA THR A 87 -8.29 1.89 15.88
C THR A 87 -9.80 1.70 15.63
N GLY A 88 -10.15 0.70 14.81
CA GLY A 88 -11.54 0.39 14.44
C GLY A 88 -12.03 1.03 13.14
N ALA A 89 -11.26 1.96 12.55
CA ALA A 89 -11.53 2.62 11.28
C ALA A 89 -10.47 2.28 10.21
N ASP A 90 -10.06 1.01 10.11
CA ASP A 90 -8.96 0.56 9.23
C ASP A 90 -9.37 0.36 7.77
N ASP A 91 -10.64 0.60 7.45
CA ASP A 91 -11.18 0.44 6.12
C ASP A 91 -10.47 1.32 5.10
N VAL A 92 -10.38 0.78 3.90
CA VAL A 92 -9.77 1.41 2.74
C VAL A 92 -10.78 1.49 1.62
N LYS A 93 -10.64 2.49 0.76
CA LYS A 93 -11.44 2.66 -0.45
C LYS A 93 -10.57 2.35 -1.66
N ALA A 94 -11.18 1.84 -2.73
CA ALA A 94 -10.47 1.67 -3.99
C ALA A 94 -9.90 3.02 -4.48
N ASP A 95 -8.62 3.06 -4.79
CA ASP A 95 -7.97 4.17 -5.49
C ASP A 95 -7.96 3.82 -6.97
N GLY A 96 -9.10 3.99 -7.64
CA GLY A 96 -9.37 3.57 -9.03
C GLY A 96 -8.41 4.09 -10.12
N ASN A 97 -7.32 4.73 -9.73
CA ASN A 97 -6.31 5.29 -10.62
C ASN A 97 -5.16 4.31 -10.87
N ASN A 98 -5.04 3.89 -12.13
CA ASN A 98 -3.86 3.25 -12.72
C ASN A 98 -3.35 1.99 -11.98
N GLY A 99 -4.28 1.15 -11.52
CA GLY A 99 -3.96 -0.14 -10.90
C GLY A 99 -3.48 -1.18 -11.90
N ILE A 100 -2.56 -2.06 -11.46
CA ILE A 100 -2.16 -3.25 -12.21
C ILE A 100 -3.40 -4.14 -12.43
N ASN A 101 -3.60 -4.64 -13.65
CA ASN A 101 -4.68 -5.57 -13.94
C ASN A 101 -4.46 -6.87 -13.14
N THR A 102 -5.52 -7.44 -12.58
CA THR A 102 -5.46 -8.65 -11.73
C THR A 102 -4.79 -9.84 -12.42
N LYS A 103 -4.82 -9.93 -13.76
CA LYS A 103 -4.10 -10.98 -14.51
C LYS A 103 -2.57 -10.92 -14.32
N HIS A 104 -2.02 -9.75 -14.03
CA HIS A 104 -0.58 -9.56 -13.75
C HIS A 104 -0.25 -9.59 -12.26
N LEU A 105 -1.25 -9.63 -11.38
CA LEU A 105 -1.03 -9.78 -9.96
C LEU A 105 -0.88 -11.27 -9.63
N PRO A 106 0.07 -11.64 -8.75
CA PRO A 106 0.10 -12.96 -8.14
C PRO A 106 -1.25 -13.31 -7.51
N SER A 107 -1.56 -14.60 -7.40
CA SER A 107 -2.83 -15.06 -6.78
C SER A 107 -3.02 -14.52 -5.36
N THR A 108 -1.94 -14.34 -4.61
CA THR A 108 -1.91 -13.83 -3.24
C THR A 108 -2.00 -12.30 -3.14
N CYS A 109 -2.07 -11.59 -4.26
CA CYS A 109 -2.18 -10.12 -4.30
C CYS A 109 -3.38 -9.69 -5.15
N ARG A 110 -4.54 -10.31 -4.92
CA ARG A 110 -5.80 -10.02 -5.62
C ARG A 110 -6.93 -9.67 -4.66
N ASP A 111 -6.58 -9.22 -3.45
CA ASP A 111 -7.56 -8.81 -2.46
C ASP A 111 -8.34 -7.59 -2.97
N LYS A 112 -9.65 -7.60 -2.73
CA LYS A 112 -10.49 -6.44 -2.94
C LYS A 112 -10.34 -5.49 -1.74
N HIS A 113 -10.55 -4.20 -1.96
CA HIS A 113 -10.45 -3.17 -0.93
C HIS A 113 -11.33 -3.43 0.31
N ASP A 114 -12.45 -4.14 0.13
CA ASP A 114 -13.42 -4.53 1.15
C ASP A 114 -13.14 -5.90 1.79
N ALA A 115 -12.00 -6.53 1.50
CA ALA A 115 -11.58 -7.77 2.13
C ALA A 115 -11.48 -7.64 3.66
N LYS A 116 -11.79 -8.74 4.37
CA LYS A 116 -11.88 -8.83 5.84
C LYS A 116 -10.81 -9.76 6.40
#